data_AF-A0A383EKV4-F1
#
_entry.id   AF-A0A383EKV4-F1
#
_cell.length_a   1.000
_cell.length_b   1.000
_cell.length_c   1.000
_cell.angle_alpha   90.00
_cell.angle_beta   90.00
_cell.angle_gamma   90.00
#
_symmetry.space_group_name_H-M   'P 1'
#
loop_
_entity.id
_entity.type
_entity.pdbx_description
1 polymer ?
#
loop_
_entity_poly.entity_id
_entity_poly.type
_entity_poly.pdbx_seq_one_letter_code
_entity_poly.pdbx_strand_id
1 'polypeptide(L)'
;MSFSQSMFAAALLVAGLGAARAEEVPVGLPEGAKVSSLSLFPEKVVLDGHYTYRQAVVTAEVEGLGKLDVTRLVKVTGSLE
;
A
#
# COMPACT_ATOMS: atom_id res chain seq x y z
N MET A 1 -37.95 -36.90 10.17
CA MET A 1 -36.91 -35.88 10.42
C MET A 1 -35.60 -36.60 10.71
N SER A 2 -34.68 -36.62 9.77
CA SER A 2 -33.28 -36.94 10.06
C SER A 2 -32.48 -35.81 9.44
N PHE A 3 -32.20 -34.79 10.26
CA PHE A 3 -31.29 -33.72 9.86
C PHE A 3 -29.92 -34.37 9.75
N SER A 4 -29.54 -34.70 8.51
CA SER A 4 -28.28 -35.34 8.20
C SER A 4 -27.14 -34.51 8.81
N GLN A 5 -26.35 -35.14 9.69
CA GLN A 5 -25.16 -34.53 10.31
C GLN A 5 -24.23 -33.89 9.28
N SER A 6 -24.29 -34.36 8.02
CA SER A 6 -23.57 -33.83 6.87
C SER A 6 -23.92 -32.38 6.53
N MET A 7 -25.16 -31.93 6.74
CA MET A 7 -25.57 -30.56 6.42
C MET A 7 -25.04 -29.53 7.44
N PHE A 8 -24.86 -29.93 8.70
CA PHE A 8 -24.33 -29.06 9.73
C PHE A 8 -22.81 -28.83 9.57
N ALA A 9 -22.10 -29.87 9.11
CA ALA A 9 -20.67 -29.77 8.82
C ALA A 9 -20.36 -28.81 7.65
N ALA A 10 -21.22 -28.78 6.62
CA ALA A 10 -21.05 -27.88 5.48
C ALA A 10 -21.24 -26.40 5.87
N ALA A 11 -22.17 -26.10 6.78
CA ALA A 11 -22.42 -24.73 7.25
C ALA A 11 -21.26 -24.17 8.09
N LEU A 12 -20.59 -25.02 8.90
CA LEU A 12 -19.41 -24.63 9.68
C LEU A 12 -18.18 -24.35 8.81
N LEU A 13 -18.01 -25.07 7.71
CA LEU A 13 -16.87 -24.87 6.80
C LEU A 13 -16.92 -23.50 6.09
N VAL A 14 -18.12 -23.04 5.72
CA VAL A 14 -18.29 -21.76 4.99
C VAL A 14 -18.11 -20.55 5.93
N ALA A 15 -18.46 -20.67 7.20
CA ALA A 15 -18.28 -19.60 8.19
C ALA A 15 -16.80 -19.32 8.54
N GLY A 16 -15.92 -20.32 8.40
CA GLY A 16 -14.49 -20.18 8.72
C GLY A 16 -13.64 -19.46 7.67
N LEU A 17 -14.07 -19.45 6.39
CA LEU A 17 -13.27 -18.87 5.30
C LEU A 17 -13.38 -17.34 5.19
N GLY A 18 -14.33 -16.70 5.88
CA GLY A 18 -14.56 -15.25 5.78
C GLY A 18 -13.63 -14.38 6.62
N ALA A 19 -12.79 -14.97 7.48
CA ALA A 19 -11.98 -14.23 8.47
C ALA A 19 -10.52 -14.02 8.05
N ALA A 20 -10.19 -14.15 6.75
CA ALA A 20 -8.95 -13.59 6.22
C ALA A 20 -9.06 -12.05 6.31
N ARG A 21 -8.72 -11.51 7.48
CA ARG A 21 -8.48 -10.09 7.68
C ARG A 21 -7.47 -9.68 6.61
N ALA A 22 -7.84 -8.74 5.75
CA ALA A 22 -6.86 -8.01 4.97
C ALA A 22 -5.90 -7.39 5.99
N GLU A 23 -4.73 -7.99 6.14
CA GLU A 23 -3.66 -7.45 6.94
C GLU A 23 -3.38 -6.05 6.37
N GLU A 24 -3.57 -5.03 7.19
CA GLU A 24 -3.32 -3.64 6.79
C GLU A 24 -1.84 -3.56 6.44
N VAL A 25 -1.52 -3.70 5.14
CA VAL A 25 -0.15 -3.52 4.66
C VAL A 25 0.26 -2.13 5.10
N PRO A 26 1.26 -2.01 5.99
CA PRO A 26 1.61 -0.72 6.54
C PRO A 26 1.97 0.21 5.39
N VAL A 27 1.16 1.27 5.21
CA VAL A 27 1.39 2.27 4.18
C VAL A 27 2.46 3.22 4.70
N GLY A 28 3.70 3.02 4.26
CA GLY A 28 4.83 3.84 4.65
C GLY A 28 6.15 3.10 4.52
N LEU A 29 7.24 3.81 4.83
CA LEU A 29 8.52 3.15 5.02
C LEU A 29 8.45 2.24 6.26
N PRO A 30 9.15 1.09 6.26
CA PRO A 30 9.26 0.24 7.44
C PRO A 30 9.81 1.02 8.64
N GLU A 31 9.39 0.65 9.85
CA GLU A 31 9.92 1.27 11.07
C GLU A 31 11.45 1.11 11.13
N GLY A 32 12.14 2.20 11.46
CA GLY A 32 13.61 2.23 11.50
C GLY A 32 14.31 2.28 10.14
N ALA A 33 13.56 2.37 9.03
CA ALA A 33 14.15 2.57 7.70
C ALA A 33 15.00 3.84 7.64
N LYS A 34 16.26 3.69 7.22
CA LYS A 34 17.18 4.81 6.99
C LYS A 34 17.26 5.12 5.50
N VAL A 35 16.67 6.25 5.12
CA VAL A 35 16.76 6.76 3.75
C VAL A 35 18.11 7.42 3.56
N SER A 36 18.91 6.87 2.65
CA SER A 36 20.24 7.39 2.30
C SER A 36 20.16 8.46 1.19
N SER A 37 19.23 8.33 0.25
CA SER A 37 18.98 9.32 -0.79
C SER A 37 17.56 9.23 -1.35
N LEU A 38 17.11 10.32 -1.98
CA LEU A 38 15.87 10.40 -2.73
C LEU A 38 16.17 10.81 -4.18
N SER A 39 15.45 10.23 -5.12
CA SER A 39 15.50 10.61 -6.54
C SER A 39 14.09 10.83 -7.08
N LEU A 40 13.95 11.81 -7.97
CA LEU A 40 12.69 12.20 -8.60
C LEU A 40 12.79 12.00 -10.11
N PHE A 41 11.77 11.41 -10.72
CA PHE A 41 11.66 11.34 -12.18
C PHE A 41 10.25 11.68 -12.69
N PRO A 42 10.10 12.57 -13.68
CA PRO A 42 11.15 13.42 -14.23
C PRO A 42 11.57 14.50 -13.23
N GLU A 43 12.84 14.89 -13.24
CA GLU A 43 13.36 15.97 -12.38
C GLU A 43 12.70 17.33 -12.70
N LYS A 44 12.27 17.51 -13.96
CA LYS A 44 11.60 18.72 -14.43
C LYS A 44 10.39 18.36 -15.27
N VAL A 45 9.28 19.07 -15.02
CA VAL A 45 8.04 18.95 -15.77
C VAL A 45 7.70 20.30 -16.39
N VAL A 46 7.43 20.32 -17.70
CA VAL A 46 6.78 21.44 -18.39
C VAL A 46 5.34 21.02 -18.70
N LEU A 47 4.36 21.88 -18.45
CA LEU A 47 2.95 21.60 -18.72
C LEU A 47 2.49 22.54 -19.84
N ASP A 48 2.24 21.99 -21.02
CA ASP A 48 2.11 22.78 -22.25
C ASP A 48 0.64 23.18 -22.54
N GLY A 49 -0.23 23.18 -21.52
CA GLY A 49 -1.65 23.50 -21.67
C GLY A 49 -2.44 23.41 -20.37
N HIS A 50 -3.64 24.01 -20.36
CA HIS A 50 -4.49 24.22 -19.16
C HIS A 50 -4.87 22.94 -18.39
N TYR A 51 -4.85 21.77 -19.03
CA TYR A 51 -5.25 20.48 -18.42
C TYR A 51 -4.18 19.39 -18.57
N THR A 52 -2.91 19.77 -18.66
CA THR A 52 -1.83 18.79 -18.75
C THR A 52 -1.47 18.30 -17.35
N TYR A 53 -1.46 16.98 -17.16
CA TYR A 53 -0.98 16.34 -15.94
C TYR A 53 0.21 15.44 -16.24
N ARG A 54 1.20 15.44 -15.35
CA ARG A 54 2.34 14.52 -15.37
C ARG A 54 2.58 14.01 -13.96
N GLN A 55 2.77 12.70 -13.85
CA GLN A 55 3.13 12.07 -12.59
C GLN A 55 4.64 12.08 -12.44
N ALA A 56 5.11 12.54 -11.27
CA ALA A 56 6.49 12.34 -10.86
C ALA A 56 6.59 11.11 -9.96
N VAL A 57 7.62 10.31 -10.16
CA VAL A 57 7.96 9.13 -9.37
C VAL A 57 9.04 9.53 -8.39
N VAL A 58 8.80 9.28 -7.11
CA VAL A 58 9.78 9.47 -6.05
C VAL A 58 10.31 8.11 -5.64
N THR A 59 11.62 7.93 -5.68
CA THR A 59 12.30 6.70 -5.27
C THR A 59 13.27 7.01 -4.12
N ALA A 60 13.27 6.16 -3.10
CA ALA A 60 14.20 6.23 -1.98
C ALA A 60 15.22 5.10 -2.08
N GLU A 61 16.50 5.40 -1.84
CA GLU A 61 17.51 4.39 -1.54
C GLU A 61 17.53 4.18 -0.03
N VAL A 62 17.07 3.02 0.41
CA VAL A 62 16.93 2.68 1.84
C VAL A 62 17.98 1.66 2.23
N GLU A 63 18.71 1.94 3.31
CA GLU A 63 19.76 1.06 3.81
C GLU A 63 19.21 -0.35 4.09
N GLY A 64 19.82 -1.36 3.47
CA GLY A 64 19.43 -2.77 3.61
C GLY A 64 18.18 -3.20 2.83
N LEU A 65 17.41 -2.28 2.25
CA LEU A 65 16.22 -2.57 1.45
C LEU A 65 16.36 -2.18 -0.04
N GLY A 66 17.38 -1.39 -0.37
CA GLY A 66 17.64 -0.93 -1.73
C GLY A 66 16.68 0.16 -2.18
N LYS A 67 16.37 0.20 -3.48
CA LYS A 67 15.48 1.20 -4.07
C LYS A 67 14.01 0.85 -3.85
N LEU A 68 13.27 1.78 -3.24
CA LEU A 68 11.83 1.70 -3.06
C LEU A 68 11.11 2.86 -3.74
N ASP A 69 10.03 2.57 -4.47
CA ASP A 69 9.08 3.61 -4.89
C ASP A 69 8.32 4.11 -3.66
N VAL A 70 8.54 5.38 -3.33
CA VAL A 70 7.93 6.07 -2.18
C VAL A 70 6.90 7.11 -2.61
N THR A 71 6.50 7.14 -3.89
CA THR A 71 5.55 8.11 -4.45
C THR A 71 4.23 8.15 -3.67
N ARG A 72 3.83 7.02 -3.07
CA ARG A 72 2.57 6.86 -2.33
C ARG A 72 2.78 6.57 -0.84
N LEU A 73 4.04 6.51 -0.37
CA LEU A 73 4.41 6.05 0.97
C LEU A 73 4.61 7.21 1.95
N VAL A 74 3.76 8.24 1.86
CA VAL A 74 3.82 9.38 2.78
C VAL A 74 2.65 9.27 3.75
N LYS A 75 2.95 9.08 5.04
CA LYS A 75 1.98 9.32 6.10
C LYS A 75 1.80 10.83 6.20
N VAL A 76 0.64 11.36 5.84
CA VAL A 76 0.33 12.79 6.04
C VAL A 76 0.25 13.04 7.54
N THR A 77 1.33 13.53 8.14
CA THR A 77 1.35 14.03 9.50
C THR A 77 1.59 15.54 9.45
N GLY A 78 0.48 16.28 9.46
CA GLY A 78 0.43 17.75 9.39
C GLY A 78 -0.95 18.21 8.93
N SER A 79 -1.47 19.29 9.52
CA SER A 79 -2.75 19.89 9.10
C SER A 79 -2.62 20.40 7.67
N LEU A 80 -3.63 20.13 6.83
CA LEU A 80 -3.79 20.74 5.50
C LEU A 80 -4.54 22.07 5.61
N GLU A 81 -4.21 22.86 6.63
CA GLU A 81 -4.74 24.21 6.86
C GLU A 81 -3.63 25.26 6.76
#